data_AF-L1PLT3-F1
#
_entry.id   AF-L1PLT3-F1
#
_cell.length_a   1.000
_cell.length_b   1.000
_cell.length_c   1.000
_cell.angle_alpha   90.00
_cell.angle_beta   90.00
_cell.angle_gamma   90.00
#
_symmetry.space_group_name_H-M   'P 1'
#
loop_
_entity.id
_entity.type
_entity.pdbx_description
1 polymer ?
#
loop_
_entity_poly.entity_id
_entity_poly.type
_entity_poly.pdbx_seq_one_letter_code
_entity_poly.pdbx_strand_id
1 'polypeptide(L)'
;MESKGYFYGCSVELNSHEIYQLNFYDTARFYQDVIDEISESNSYFYEENVVLLEKVTLENIINTIDKLYKKNIFSRMVRFGF
;
A
#
# COMPACT_ATOMS: atom_id res chain seq x y z
N MET A 1 -9.11 11.55 12.53
CA MET A 1 -9.30 11.85 11.10
C MET A 1 -9.62 10.55 10.42
N GLU A 2 -10.83 10.39 9.86
CA GLU A 2 -11.12 9.26 8.97
C GLU A 2 -10.38 9.49 7.65
N SER A 3 -9.57 8.52 7.24
CA SER A 3 -8.90 8.54 5.93
C SER A 3 -9.96 8.43 4.82
N LYS A 4 -9.68 9.02 3.66
CA LYS A 4 -10.47 8.94 2.42
C LYS A 4 -10.52 7.52 1.80
N GLY A 5 -10.32 6.49 2.62
CA GLY A 5 -10.16 5.10 2.18
C GLY A 5 -8.80 4.77 1.59
N TYR A 6 -7.82 5.66 1.72
CA TYR A 6 -6.45 5.43 1.24
C TYR A 6 -5.39 6.22 2.02
N PHE A 7 -4.15 5.75 2.00
CA PHE A 7 -2.98 6.44 2.54
C PHE A 7 -1.75 6.13 1.68
N TYR A 8 -1.27 7.15 0.96
CA TYR A 8 -0.17 7.03 0.01
C TYR A 8 1.18 7.40 0.63
N GLY A 9 2.24 6.81 0.09
CA GLY A 9 3.61 7.20 0.41
C GLY A 9 4.01 6.91 1.86
N CYS A 10 3.48 5.82 2.43
CA CYS A 10 3.90 5.38 3.75
C CYS A 10 5.33 4.85 3.66
N SER A 11 6.29 5.62 4.16
CA SER A 11 7.69 5.19 4.25
C SER A 11 7.87 4.27 5.45
N VAL A 12 8.33 3.04 5.17
CA VAL A 12 8.71 2.05 6.17
C VAL A 12 10.21 1.82 6.06
N GLU A 13 10.95 2.19 7.11
CA GLU A 13 12.37 1.91 7.24
C GLU A 13 12.55 0.65 8.10
N LEU A 14 13.23 -0.35 7.53
CA LEU A 14 13.59 -1.56 8.26
C LEU A 14 14.91 -1.35 9.02
N ASN A 15 15.19 -2.21 10.00
CA ASN A 15 16.48 -2.19 10.74
C ASN A 15 17.72 -2.36 9.83
N SER A 16 17.52 -2.88 8.61
CA SER A 16 18.56 -2.97 7.57
C SER A 16 18.85 -1.62 6.89
N HIS A 17 18.14 -0.54 7.25
CA HIS A 17 18.11 0.78 6.58
C HIS A 17 17.52 0.74 5.16
N GLU A 18 16.87 -0.37 4.79
CA GLU A 18 16.09 -0.44 3.56
C GLU A 18 14.77 0.31 3.76
N ILE A 19 14.45 1.19 2.81
CA ILE A 19 13.23 1.98 2.82
C ILE A 19 12.29 1.45 1.75
N TYR A 20 11.03 1.26 2.13
CA TYR A 20 9.95 0.87 1.24
C TYR A 20 8.85 1.92 1.29
N GLN A 21 8.32 2.31 0.13
CA GLN A 21 7.11 3.12 0.05
C GLN A 21 5.92 2.21 -0.19
N LEU A 22 4.96 2.24 0.73
CA LEU A 22 3.74 1.46 0.67
C LEU A 22 2.54 2.38 0.47
N ASN A 23 1.59 1.90 -0.35
CA ASN A 23 0.31 2.55 -0.59
C ASN A 23 -0.79 1.68 0.01
N PHE A 24 -1.55 2.24 0.95
CA PHE A 24 -2.63 1.53 1.62
C PHE A 24 -3.99 1.97 1.09
N TYR A 25 -4.87 1.02 0.85
CA TYR A 25 -6.24 1.27 0.42
C TYR A 25 -7.22 0.44 1.23
N ASP A 26 -8.44 0.93 1.37
CA ASP A 26 -9.57 0.04 1.56
C ASP A 26 -10.01 -0.56 0.23
N THR A 27 -10.65 -1.72 0.30
CA THR A 27 -11.01 -2.49 -0.90
C THR A 27 -12.01 -1.76 -1.80
N ALA A 28 -12.92 -0.96 -1.21
CA ALA A 28 -13.95 -0.26 -1.97
C ALA A 28 -13.33 0.86 -2.80
N ARG A 29 -12.39 1.61 -2.21
CA ARG A 29 -11.69 2.69 -2.88
C ARG A 29 -10.72 2.19 -3.92
N PHE A 30 -9.98 1.12 -3.62
CA PHE A 30 -9.10 0.48 -4.61
C PHE A 30 -9.88 0.01 -5.85
N TYR A 31 -11.04 -0.62 -5.66
CA TYR A 31 -11.87 -1.06 -6.78
C TYR A 31 -12.33 0.10 -7.67
N GLN A 32 -12.74 1.22 -7.06
CA GLN A 32 -13.13 2.43 -7.82
C GLN A 32 -11.95 2.95 -8.64
N ASP A 33 -10.81 3.20 -7.99
CA ASP A 33 -9.64 3.77 -8.66
C ASP A 33 -9.13 2.85 -9.80
N VAL A 34 -9.18 1.52 -9.63
CA VAL A 34 -8.85 0.55 -10.70
C VAL A 34 -9.81 0.64 -11.88
N ILE A 35 -11.12 0.71 -11.64
CA ILE A 35 -12.11 0.79 -12.72
C ILE A 35 -11.99 2.12 -13.45
N ASP A 36 -11.87 3.22 -12.73
CA ASP A 36 -11.73 4.55 -13.31
C ASP A 36 -10.46 4.61 -14.19
N GLU A 37 -9.34 4.07 -13.71
CA GLU A 37 -8.10 4.05 -14.50
C GLU A 37 -8.21 3.17 -15.75
N ILE A 38 -8.75 1.94 -15.64
CA ILE A 38 -8.88 1.00 -16.76
C ILE A 38 -9.91 1.45 -17.81
N SER A 39 -10.95 2.17 -17.39
CA SER A 39 -12.04 2.55 -18.29
C SER A 39 -11.85 3.93 -18.91
N GLU A 40 -11.23 4.86 -18.19
CA GLU A 40 -11.16 6.27 -18.60
C GLU A 40 -9.78 6.70 -19.10
N SER A 41 -8.70 6.10 -18.60
CA SER A 41 -7.34 6.66 -18.79
C SER A 41 -6.35 5.69 -19.45
N ASN A 42 -6.36 4.43 -19.06
CA ASN A 42 -5.42 3.38 -19.46
C ASN A 42 -6.16 2.06 -19.69
N SER A 43 -5.59 1.07 -20.38
CA SER A 43 -6.20 -0.27 -20.51
C SER A 43 -5.81 -1.24 -19.39
N TYR A 44 -5.09 -0.75 -18.37
CA TYR A 44 -4.51 -1.52 -17.27
C TYR A 44 -4.36 -0.63 -16.03
N PHE A 45 -4.19 -1.27 -14.87
CA PHE A 45 -3.81 -0.64 -13.61
C PHE A 45 -2.50 -1.27 -13.11
N TYR A 46 -1.53 -0.44 -12.73
CA TYR A 46 -0.26 -0.90 -12.15
C TYR A 46 0.11 0.01 -10.97
N GLU A 47 0.40 -0.59 -9.82
CA GLU A 47 0.87 0.14 -8.65
C GLU A 47 1.79 -0.76 -7.81
N GLU A 48 2.89 -0.21 -7.34
CA GLU A 48 3.89 -0.93 -6.56
C GLU A 48 3.53 -0.91 -5.08
N ASN A 49 3.86 -2.00 -4.38
CA ASN A 49 3.74 -2.11 -2.93
C ASN A 49 2.36 -1.71 -2.36
N VAL A 50 1.29 -1.93 -3.12
CA VAL A 50 -0.09 -1.76 -2.62
C VAL A 50 -0.40 -2.79 -1.57
N VAL A 51 -1.03 -2.34 -0.48
CA VAL A 51 -1.58 -3.18 0.56
C VAL A 51 -3.04 -2.82 0.79
N LEU A 52 -3.92 -3.80 0.56
CA LEU A 52 -5.35 -3.64 0.82
C LEU A 52 -5.67 -3.96 2.28
N LEU A 53 -6.45 -3.09 2.91
CA LEU A 53 -6.95 -3.19 4.26
C LEU A 53 -8.49 -3.21 4.25
N GLU A 54 -9.11 -3.72 5.30
CA GLU A 54 -10.57 -3.59 5.46
C GLU A 54 -10.98 -2.13 5.72
N LYS A 55 -10.17 -1.41 6.51
CA LYS A 55 -10.29 0.03 6.75
C LYS A 55 -8.90 0.63 6.89
N VAL A 56 -8.65 1.77 6.25
CA VAL A 56 -7.38 2.49 6.37
C VAL A 56 -7.37 3.31 7.66
N THR A 57 -6.86 2.70 8.73
CA THR A 57 -6.60 3.35 10.02
C THR A 57 -5.12 3.21 10.37
N LEU A 58 -4.60 4.10 11.21
CA LEU A 58 -3.22 4.01 11.69
C LEU A 58 -2.94 2.68 12.37
N GLU A 59 -3.87 2.21 13.21
CA GLU A 59 -3.77 0.91 13.89
C GLU A 59 -3.67 -0.24 12.88
N ASN A 60 -4.54 -0.27 11.86
CA ASN A 60 -4.50 -1.31 10.84
C ASN A 60 -3.23 -1.26 10.01
N ILE A 61 -2.72 -0.07 9.70
CA ILE A 61 -1.45 0.12 8.98
C ILE A 61 -0.30 -0.48 9.80
N ILE A 62 -0.14 -0.06 11.07
CA ILE A 62 0.93 -0.54 11.95
C ILE A 62 0.86 -2.06 12.12
N ASN A 63 -0.34 -2.59 12.45
CA ASN A 63 -0.55 -4.02 12.62
C ASN A 63 -0.24 -4.82 11.34
N THR A 64 -0.51 -4.23 10.18
CA THR A 64 -0.24 -4.88 8.89
C THR A 64 1.25 -4.84 8.56
N ILE A 65 1.94 -3.73 8.78
CA ILE A 65 3.40 -3.63 8.61
C ILE A 65 4.13 -4.69 9.46
N ASP A 66 3.75 -4.84 10.73
CA ASP A 66 4.33 -5.87 11.61
C ASP A 66 4.09 -7.30 11.07
N LYS A 67 2.88 -7.59 10.56
CA LYS A 67 2.57 -8.88 9.92
C LYS A 67 3.37 -9.11 8.64
N LEU A 68 3.54 -8.08 7.81
CA LEU A 68 4.31 -8.16 6.57
C LEU A 68 5.79 -8.44 6.88
N TYR A 69 6.33 -7.79 7.92
CA TYR A 69 7.69 -8.00 8.39
C TYR A 69 7.90 -9.43 8.90
N LYS A 70 7.03 -9.91 9.80
CA LYS A 70 7.08 -11.28 10.33
C LYS A 70 6.96 -12.36 9.26
N LYS A 71 6.25 -12.07 8.17
CA LYS A 71 6.10 -12.97 7.01
C LYS A 71 7.19 -12.81 5.96
N ASN A 72 8.20 -11.96 6.21
CA ASN A 72 9.29 -11.64 5.29
C ASN A 72 8.80 -11.15 3.90
N ILE A 73 7.68 -10.44 3.85
CA ILE A 73 7.07 -9.98 2.58
C ILE A 73 7.89 -8.85 1.94
N PHE A 74 8.54 -8.01 2.74
CA PHE A 74 9.40 -6.92 2.24
C PHE A 74 10.51 -7.39 1.29
N SER A 75 10.98 -8.64 1.44
CA SER A 75 11.96 -9.25 0.52
C SER A 75 11.49 -9.34 -0.94
N ARG A 76 10.18 -9.21 -1.18
CA ARG A 76 9.53 -9.27 -2.49
C ARG A 76 9.00 -7.92 -2.97
N MET A 77 9.15 -6.87 -2.15
CA MET A 77 8.66 -5.52 -2.44
C MET A 77 9.70 -4.70 -3.18
N VAL A 78 9.25 -3.71 -3.94
CA VAL A 78 10.14 -2.76 -4.60
C VAL A 78 10.69 -1.79 -3.56
N ARG A 79 12.01 -1.63 -3.53
CA ARG A 79 12.69 -0.72 -2.60
C ARG A 79 12.61 0.71 -3.11
N PHE A 80 12.46 1.67 -2.21
CA PHE A 80 12.45 3.07 -2.58
C PHE A 80 13.85 3.57 -2.95
N GLY A 81 13.97 4.32 -4.04
CA GLY A 81 15.22 4.96 -4.46
C GLY A 81 16.21 4.06 -5.19
N PHE A 82 15.74 2.99 -5.83
CA PHE A 82 16.53 2.10 -6.70
C PHE A 82 16.23 2.35 -8.18
#